data_AF-A0A7X6VFG0-F1
#
_entry.id   AF-A0A7X6VFG0-F1
#
_cell.length_a   1.000
_cell.length_b   1.000
_cell.length_c   1.000
_cell.angle_alpha   90.00
_cell.angle_beta   90.00
_cell.angle_gamma   90.00
#
_symmetry.space_group_name_H-M   'P 1'
#
loop_
_entity.id
_entity.type
_entity.pdbx_description
1 polymer ?
#
loop_
_entity_poly.entity_id
_entity_poly.type
_entity_poly.pdbx_seq_one_letter_code
_entity_poly.pdbx_strand_id
1 'polypeptide(L)'
;FKVIAQSISIPVVIYNVPSRTNLNINPATLKRLADIDNIVAVKECNLLQASEIFYLCGDKLDLYSGEDGNIVPLLALGGKGVISVIANILPKDTHNMVKSFLDGDIETSRKLQIKSVPVEKALFCETNPIPIKAAMNLMGFDVGPCRMPLVEISEAGLAQLKKALTEYGLM
;
A
#
# COMPACT_ATOMS: atom_id res chain seq x y z
N PHE A 1 -10.56 -15.43 10.65
CA PHE A 1 -10.10 -14.32 11.52
C PHE A 1 -10.25 -14.63 13.00
N LYS A 2 -11.46 -14.72 13.58
CA LYS A 2 -11.64 -14.96 15.04
C LYS A 2 -10.79 -16.10 15.64
N VAL A 3 -10.81 -17.28 15.02
CA VAL A 3 -10.02 -18.44 15.48
C VAL A 3 -8.52 -18.12 15.53
N ILE A 4 -7.99 -17.45 14.51
CA ILE A 4 -6.57 -17.05 14.44
C ILE A 4 -6.27 -16.01 15.54
N ALA A 5 -7.09 -14.96 15.61
CA ALA A 5 -6.94 -13.87 16.57
C ALA A 5 -6.96 -14.36 18.02
N GLN A 6 -7.85 -15.31 18.35
CA GLN A 6 -7.93 -15.91 19.70
C GLN A 6 -6.81 -16.91 20.02
N SER A 7 -6.08 -17.39 19.01
CA SER A 7 -4.97 -18.34 19.20
C SER A 7 -3.61 -17.66 19.48
N ILE A 8 -3.56 -16.32 19.40
CA ILE A 8 -2.33 -15.53 19.56
C ILE A 8 -2.61 -14.30 20.42
N SER A 9 -1.55 -13.72 21.00
CA SER A 9 -1.64 -12.52 21.87
C SER A 9 -1.06 -11.26 21.24
N ILE A 10 -0.67 -11.31 19.97
CA ILE A 10 -0.09 -10.18 19.24
C ILE A 10 -1.16 -9.43 18.43
N PRO A 11 -0.94 -8.15 18.09
CA PRO A 11 -1.82 -7.39 17.21
C PRO A 11 -1.92 -8.00 15.81
N VAL A 12 -3.10 -7.90 15.21
CA VAL A 12 -3.47 -8.42 13.91
C VAL A 12 -3.93 -7.28 13.03
N VAL A 13 -3.34 -7.22 11.83
CA VAL A 13 -3.78 -6.35 10.74
C VAL A 13 -4.48 -7.22 9.71
N ILE A 14 -5.77 -7.00 9.49
CA ILE A 14 -6.51 -7.63 8.39
C ILE A 14 -5.97 -7.10 7.07
N TYR A 15 -5.91 -7.93 6.03
CA TYR A 15 -5.55 -7.47 4.69
C TYR A 15 -6.68 -7.80 3.71
N ASN A 16 -7.34 -6.77 3.19
CA ASN A 16 -8.37 -6.87 2.17
C ASN A 16 -7.80 -6.48 0.80
N VAL A 17 -7.66 -7.44 -0.12
CA VAL A 17 -7.12 -7.23 -1.48
C VAL A 17 -7.90 -8.03 -2.53
N PRO A 18 -9.14 -7.59 -2.86
CA PRO A 18 -10.07 -8.37 -3.69
C PRO A 18 -9.51 -8.74 -5.07
N SER A 19 -8.70 -7.86 -5.65
CA SER A 19 -8.05 -8.07 -6.96
C SER A 19 -7.12 -9.28 -7.02
N ARG A 20 -6.65 -9.78 -5.86
CA ARG A 20 -5.77 -10.95 -5.77
C ARG A 20 -6.43 -12.16 -5.14
N THR A 21 -7.37 -11.95 -4.21
CA THR A 21 -8.07 -13.03 -3.49
C THR A 21 -9.35 -13.48 -4.18
N ASN A 22 -9.86 -12.68 -5.14
CA ASN A 22 -11.20 -12.82 -5.71
C ASN A 22 -12.31 -12.80 -4.62
N LEU A 23 -12.03 -12.17 -3.48
CA LEU A 23 -12.94 -12.08 -2.34
C LEU A 23 -12.77 -10.73 -1.63
N ASN A 24 -13.85 -9.97 -1.54
CA ASN A 24 -13.90 -8.74 -0.76
C ASN A 24 -14.42 -8.99 0.66
N ILE A 25 -13.69 -8.52 1.67
CA ILE A 25 -14.17 -8.45 3.05
C ILE A 25 -15.04 -7.18 3.15
N ASN A 26 -16.36 -7.37 3.28
CA ASN A 26 -17.27 -6.24 3.35
C ASN A 26 -17.18 -5.46 4.69
N PRO A 27 -17.59 -4.18 4.72
CA PRO A 27 -17.53 -3.35 5.92
C PRO A 27 -18.29 -3.94 7.13
N ALA A 28 -19.44 -4.57 6.91
CA ALA A 28 -20.19 -5.24 7.98
C ALA A 28 -19.41 -6.39 8.65
N THR A 29 -18.59 -7.11 7.88
CA THR A 29 -17.70 -8.15 8.42
C THR A 29 -16.56 -7.51 9.20
N LEU A 30 -15.93 -6.44 8.66
CA LEU A 30 -14.88 -5.70 9.37
C LEU A 30 -15.39 -5.14 10.70
N LYS A 31 -16.60 -4.60 10.75
CA LYS A 31 -17.26 -4.14 11.99
C LYS A 31 -17.31 -5.24 13.05
N ARG A 32 -17.67 -6.47 12.67
CA ARG A 32 -17.72 -7.62 13.60
C ARG A 32 -16.33 -8.06 14.04
N LEU A 33 -15.33 -7.88 13.20
CA LEU A 33 -13.94 -8.24 13.50
C LEU A 33 -13.25 -7.18 14.37
N ALA A 34 -13.62 -5.91 14.23
CA ALA A 34 -13.15 -4.81 15.07
C ALA A 34 -13.60 -4.91 16.54
N ASP A 35 -14.58 -5.78 16.84
CA ASP A 35 -14.98 -6.10 18.22
C ASP A 35 -14.05 -7.17 18.86
N ILE A 36 -12.96 -7.59 18.20
CA ILE A 36 -11.96 -8.54 18.72
C ILE A 36 -10.70 -7.78 19.11
N ASP A 37 -10.33 -7.81 20.40
CA ASP A 37 -9.31 -6.93 21.02
C ASP A 37 -7.98 -6.83 20.29
N ASN A 38 -7.46 -7.92 19.73
CA ASN A 38 -6.17 -7.91 19.04
C ASN A 38 -6.28 -7.73 17.52
N ILE A 39 -7.47 -7.51 16.96
CA ILE A 39 -7.63 -7.04 15.57
C ILE A 39 -7.67 -5.52 15.60
N VAL A 40 -6.52 -4.90 15.31
CA VAL A 40 -6.32 -3.47 15.54
C VAL A 40 -6.45 -2.63 14.27
N ALA A 41 -6.28 -3.24 13.10
CA ALA A 41 -6.26 -2.51 11.84
C ALA A 41 -6.68 -3.34 10.64
N VAL A 42 -6.94 -2.65 9.52
CA VAL A 42 -7.06 -3.22 8.18
C VAL A 42 -6.16 -2.49 7.19
N LYS A 43 -5.39 -3.26 6.41
CA LYS A 43 -4.78 -2.85 5.16
C LYS A 43 -5.85 -2.96 4.06
N GLU A 44 -6.31 -1.84 3.55
CA GLU A 44 -7.45 -1.76 2.63
C GLU A 44 -7.01 -1.39 1.20
N CYS A 45 -7.31 -2.25 0.24
CA CYS A 45 -7.07 -2.04 -1.19
C CYS A 45 -8.34 -1.64 -1.97
N ASN A 46 -9.48 -1.45 -1.30
CA ASN A 46 -10.72 -0.96 -1.88
C ASN A 46 -11.12 0.38 -1.25
N LEU A 47 -10.70 1.48 -1.86
CA LEU A 47 -10.96 2.83 -1.35
C LEU A 47 -12.47 3.15 -1.28
N LEU A 48 -13.29 2.58 -2.16
CA LEU A 48 -14.73 2.90 -2.23
C LEU A 48 -15.51 2.49 -0.97
N GLN A 49 -15.01 1.51 -0.22
CA GLN A 49 -15.65 1.08 1.03
C GLN A 49 -15.04 1.73 2.29
N ALA A 50 -13.96 2.50 2.16
CA ALA A 50 -13.23 3.04 3.31
C ALA A 50 -14.10 3.94 4.21
N SER A 51 -14.92 4.80 3.61
CA SER A 51 -15.83 5.69 4.36
C SER A 51 -16.90 4.90 5.12
N GLU A 52 -17.41 3.80 4.55
CA GLU A 52 -18.36 2.91 5.24
C GLU A 52 -17.69 2.17 6.39
N ILE A 53 -16.44 1.74 6.24
CA ILE A 53 -15.67 1.13 7.34
C ILE A 53 -15.49 2.11 8.49
N PHE A 54 -15.08 3.35 8.21
CA PHE A 54 -14.96 4.39 9.24
C PHE A 54 -16.30 4.66 9.93
N TYR A 55 -17.39 4.76 9.17
CA TYR A 55 -18.73 4.94 9.72
C TYR A 55 -19.16 3.80 10.67
N LEU A 56 -18.87 2.55 10.30
CA LEU A 56 -19.29 1.37 11.06
C LEU A 56 -18.36 1.02 12.24
N CYS A 57 -17.06 1.26 12.10
CA CYS A 57 -16.05 0.83 13.07
C CYS A 57 -15.62 1.96 14.02
N GLY A 58 -15.78 3.23 13.63
CA GLY A 58 -15.25 4.37 14.38
C GLY A 58 -13.75 4.20 14.65
N ASP A 59 -13.33 4.48 15.88
CA ASP A 59 -11.92 4.39 16.32
C ASP A 59 -11.47 2.95 16.67
N LYS A 60 -12.32 1.94 16.47
CA LYS A 60 -11.97 0.55 16.83
C LYS A 60 -11.05 -0.14 15.83
N LEU A 61 -10.89 0.42 14.62
CA LEU A 61 -10.14 -0.21 13.55
C LEU A 61 -9.36 0.83 12.77
N ASP A 62 -8.04 0.81 12.87
CA ASP A 62 -7.18 1.67 12.07
C ASP A 62 -7.16 1.23 10.61
N LEU A 63 -7.15 2.18 9.68
CA LEU A 63 -7.08 1.91 8.24
C LEU A 63 -5.73 2.36 7.67
N TYR A 64 -5.05 1.43 7.00
CA TYR A 64 -3.84 1.68 6.22
C TYR A 64 -4.11 1.45 4.74
N SER A 65 -3.60 2.32 3.88
CA SER A 65 -3.72 2.11 2.44
C SER A 65 -2.93 0.88 2.06
N GLY A 66 -3.56 0.01 1.27
CA GLY A 66 -2.88 -1.09 0.60
C GLY A 66 -2.37 -0.76 -0.80
N GLU A 67 -2.70 0.44 -1.31
CA GLU A 67 -2.36 0.93 -2.65
C GLU A 67 -1.61 2.26 -2.55
N ASP A 68 -0.42 2.34 -3.14
CA ASP A 68 0.43 3.55 -3.08
C ASP A 68 -0.21 4.78 -3.76
N GLY A 69 -1.11 4.58 -4.74
CA GLY A 69 -1.87 5.65 -5.39
C GLY A 69 -3.00 6.25 -4.55
N ASN A 70 -3.40 5.57 -3.48
CA ASN A 70 -4.54 5.95 -2.65
C ASN A 70 -4.13 6.42 -1.25
N ILE A 71 -2.85 6.73 -1.03
CA ILE A 71 -2.36 7.20 0.28
C ILE A 71 -3.12 8.47 0.69
N VAL A 72 -2.99 9.55 -0.10
CA VAL A 72 -3.63 10.83 0.23
C VAL A 72 -5.17 10.73 0.31
N PRO A 73 -5.86 10.10 -0.65
CA PRO A 73 -7.31 9.89 -0.54
C PRO A 73 -7.75 9.17 0.73
N LEU A 74 -7.05 8.12 1.16
CA LEU A 74 -7.42 7.39 2.37
C LEU A 74 -7.12 8.20 3.64
N LEU A 75 -5.98 8.90 3.68
CA LEU A 75 -5.65 9.80 4.80
C LEU A 75 -6.73 10.87 4.99
N ALA A 76 -7.29 11.40 3.90
CA ALA A 76 -8.38 12.37 3.95
C ALA A 76 -9.68 11.82 4.57
N LEU A 77 -9.86 10.50 4.60
CA LEU A 77 -10.99 9.84 5.26
C LEU A 77 -10.69 9.46 6.73
N GLY A 78 -9.47 9.72 7.22
CA GLY A 78 -9.04 9.35 8.57
C GLY A 78 -8.05 8.18 8.63
N GLY A 79 -7.52 7.74 7.48
CA GLY A 79 -6.48 6.71 7.42
C GLY A 79 -5.23 7.09 8.22
N LYS A 80 -4.51 6.09 8.71
CA LYS A 80 -3.32 6.26 9.56
C LYS A 80 -1.99 6.14 8.81
N GLY A 81 -2.03 5.74 7.53
CA GLY A 81 -0.83 5.60 6.72
C GLY A 81 -1.01 4.62 5.57
N VAL A 82 0.09 3.95 5.22
CA VAL A 82 0.18 3.02 4.09
C VAL A 82 1.10 1.85 4.43
N ILE A 83 0.76 0.66 3.91
CA ILE A 83 1.69 -0.48 3.85
C ILE A 83 2.15 -0.61 2.40
N SER A 84 3.32 -0.04 2.14
CA SER A 84 3.74 0.47 0.83
C SER A 84 4.70 -0.45 0.07
N VAL A 85 4.54 -0.49 -1.26
CA VAL A 85 5.54 -1.06 -2.17
C VAL A 85 6.58 0.00 -2.54
N ILE A 86 6.13 1.20 -2.93
CA ILE A 86 7.00 2.28 -3.41
C ILE A 86 8.04 2.71 -2.36
N ALA A 87 7.74 2.57 -1.07
CA ALA A 87 8.66 2.85 0.03
C ALA A 87 9.96 2.03 0.00
N ASN A 88 10.04 0.93 -0.76
CA ASN A 88 11.30 0.19 -0.94
C ASN A 88 12.37 1.01 -1.68
N ILE A 89 11.94 1.92 -2.56
CA ILE A 89 12.84 2.78 -3.37
C ILE A 89 12.66 4.27 -3.09
N LEU A 90 11.53 4.67 -2.50
CA LEU A 90 11.21 6.05 -2.12
C LEU A 90 10.82 6.20 -0.63
N PRO A 91 11.57 5.63 0.33
CA PRO A 91 11.15 5.61 1.73
C PRO A 91 10.95 7.01 2.32
N LYS A 92 11.84 7.96 1.99
CA LYS A 92 11.77 9.35 2.48
C LYS A 92 10.53 10.08 1.95
N ASP A 93 10.26 9.96 0.66
CA ASP A 93 9.13 10.65 0.03
C ASP A 93 7.80 10.03 0.48
N THR A 94 7.71 8.70 0.63
CA THR A 94 6.53 8.03 1.21
C THR A 94 6.29 8.44 2.66
N HIS A 95 7.34 8.49 3.49
CA HIS A 95 7.23 8.95 4.87
C HIS A 95 6.74 10.40 4.94
N ASN A 96 7.39 11.30 4.19
CA ASN A 96 7.04 12.72 4.17
C ASN A 96 5.62 12.96 3.65
N MET A 97 5.16 12.17 2.68
CA MET A 97 3.80 12.25 2.16
C MET A 97 2.77 11.98 3.25
N VAL A 98 2.95 10.91 4.05
CA VAL A 98 2.05 10.59 5.15
C VAL A 98 2.19 11.60 6.28
N LYS A 99 3.42 11.88 6.71
CA LYS A 99 3.69 12.76 7.85
C LYS A 99 3.17 14.18 7.62
N SER A 100 3.44 14.77 6.45
CA SER A 100 2.99 16.13 6.18
C SER A 100 1.47 16.23 6.16
N PHE A 101 0.76 15.21 5.65
CA PHE A 101 -0.70 15.18 5.69
C PHE A 101 -1.21 15.16 7.14
N LEU A 102 -0.65 14.26 7.97
CA LEU A 102 -1.03 14.11 9.37
C LEU A 102 -0.70 15.36 10.20
N ASP A 103 0.31 16.14 9.81
CA ASP A 103 0.68 17.41 10.42
C ASP A 103 -0.16 18.60 9.92
N GLY A 104 -1.06 18.39 8.95
CA GLY A 104 -1.89 19.43 8.34
C GLY A 104 -1.29 20.13 7.12
N ASP A 105 -0.06 19.79 6.71
CA ASP A 105 0.53 20.21 5.43
C ASP A 105 0.07 19.28 4.28
N ILE A 106 -1.19 19.48 3.90
CA ILE A 106 -1.85 18.76 2.81
C ILE A 106 -1.19 19.09 1.46
N GLU A 107 -0.66 20.30 1.29
CA GLU A 107 -0.07 20.73 0.03
C GLU A 107 1.18 19.91 -0.32
N THR A 108 2.10 19.76 0.64
CA THR A 108 3.30 18.94 0.48
C THR A 108 2.93 17.48 0.21
N SER A 109 1.97 16.94 0.96
CA SER A 109 1.52 15.55 0.80
C SER A 109 0.98 15.29 -0.61
N ARG A 110 0.09 16.17 -1.08
CA ARG A 110 -0.48 16.11 -2.43
C ARG A 110 0.61 16.23 -3.50
N LYS A 111 1.57 17.15 -3.34
CA LYS A 111 2.69 17.31 -4.28
C LYS A 111 3.50 16.02 -4.39
N LEU A 112 3.80 15.37 -3.27
CA LEU A 112 4.52 14.10 -3.25
C LEU A 112 3.73 12.97 -3.92
N GLN A 113 2.43 12.83 -3.62
CA GLN A 113 1.55 11.83 -4.26
C GLN A 113 1.50 12.00 -5.77
N ILE A 114 1.32 13.23 -6.27
CA ILE A 114 1.28 13.51 -7.71
C ILE A 114 2.63 13.22 -8.36
N LYS A 115 3.72 13.65 -7.70
CA LYS A 115 5.09 13.41 -8.19
C LYS A 115 5.36 11.91 -8.33
N SER A 116 4.88 11.05 -7.43
CA SER A 116 5.12 9.60 -7.44
C SER A 116 4.33 8.80 -8.48
N VAL A 117 3.33 9.38 -9.14
CA VAL A 117 2.44 8.66 -10.08
C VAL A 117 3.19 7.91 -11.18
N PRO A 118 4.22 8.47 -11.86
CA PRO A 118 4.94 7.72 -12.91
C PRO A 118 5.64 6.47 -12.37
N VAL A 119 6.27 6.58 -11.19
CA VAL A 119 6.97 5.46 -10.53
C VAL A 119 5.96 4.42 -10.06
N GLU A 120 4.86 4.84 -9.45
CA GLU A 120 3.77 3.95 -9.05
C GLU A 120 3.27 3.13 -10.24
N LYS A 121 2.88 3.78 -11.34
CA LYS A 121 2.38 3.08 -12.54
C LYS A 121 3.40 2.08 -13.09
N ALA A 122 4.68 2.44 -13.10
CA ALA A 122 5.74 1.55 -13.55
C ALA A 122 5.96 0.36 -12.58
N LEU A 123 5.80 0.55 -11.28
CA LEU A 123 5.92 -0.52 -10.28
C LEU A 123 4.76 -1.53 -10.30
N PHE A 124 3.63 -1.16 -10.90
CA PHE A 124 2.44 -2.01 -11.03
C PHE A 124 2.09 -2.34 -12.49
N CYS A 125 3.03 -2.13 -13.43
CA CYS A 125 2.84 -2.51 -14.84
C CYS A 125 2.75 -4.04 -15.03
N GLU A 126 3.30 -4.79 -14.07
CA GLU A 126 3.22 -6.24 -13.98
C GLU A 126 2.98 -6.67 -12.51
N THR A 127 2.84 -7.97 -12.27
CA THR A 127 2.51 -8.50 -10.94
C THR A 127 3.62 -8.18 -9.92
N ASN A 128 3.33 -7.31 -8.95
CA ASN A 128 4.19 -7.13 -7.77
C ASN A 128 4.45 -8.49 -7.08
N PRO A 129 5.71 -8.84 -6.71
CA PRO A 129 6.89 -7.98 -6.62
C PRO A 129 7.85 -7.95 -7.83
N ILE A 130 7.44 -8.37 -9.02
CA ILE A 130 8.32 -8.41 -10.21
C ILE A 130 8.94 -7.02 -10.50
N PRO A 131 8.14 -5.93 -10.62
CA PRO A 131 8.73 -4.64 -10.99
C PRO A 131 9.55 -3.99 -9.87
N ILE A 132 9.14 -4.13 -8.60
CA ILE A 132 9.90 -3.53 -7.49
C ILE A 132 11.27 -4.20 -7.31
N LYS A 133 11.38 -5.53 -7.45
CA LYS A 133 12.70 -6.18 -7.41
C LYS A 133 13.58 -5.76 -8.59
N ALA A 134 13.00 -5.64 -9.79
CA ALA A 134 13.72 -5.14 -10.95
C ALA A 134 14.22 -3.69 -10.73
N ALA A 135 13.38 -2.80 -10.18
CA ALA A 135 13.76 -1.43 -9.85
C ALA A 135 14.90 -1.38 -8.82
N MET A 136 14.82 -2.17 -7.74
CA MET A 136 15.89 -2.25 -6.74
C MET A 136 17.21 -2.77 -7.35
N ASN A 137 17.16 -3.76 -8.24
CA ASN A 137 18.36 -4.22 -8.95
C ASN A 137 18.93 -3.16 -9.89
N LEU A 138 18.09 -2.39 -10.61
CA LEU A 138 18.53 -1.26 -11.43
C LEU A 138 19.22 -0.16 -10.60
N MET A 139 18.79 0.02 -9.35
CA MET A 139 19.38 0.96 -8.40
C MET A 139 20.61 0.39 -7.67
N GLY A 140 21.06 -0.83 -8.01
CA GLY A 140 22.29 -1.42 -7.48
C GLY A 140 22.17 -2.14 -6.14
N PHE A 141 20.95 -2.44 -5.65
CA PHE A 141 20.75 -3.12 -4.36
C PHE A 141 21.00 -4.64 -4.39
N ASP A 142 21.15 -5.25 -5.57
CA ASP A 142 21.42 -6.68 -5.77
C ASP A 142 20.52 -7.62 -4.93
N VAL A 143 19.20 -7.48 -5.09
CA VAL A 143 18.19 -8.25 -4.34
C VAL A 143 17.84 -9.60 -4.99
N GLY A 144 18.53 -9.96 -6.09
CA GLY A 144 18.30 -11.15 -6.88
C GLY A 144 16.93 -11.22 -7.58
N PRO A 145 16.65 -12.29 -8.33
CA PRO A 145 15.39 -12.46 -9.06
C PRO A 145 14.22 -12.83 -8.13
N CYS A 146 13.01 -12.84 -8.69
CA CYS A 146 11.87 -13.48 -8.03
C CYS A 146 11.99 -15.01 -8.08
N ARG A 147 11.35 -15.70 -7.13
CA ARG A 147 11.19 -17.17 -7.21
C ARG A 147 9.98 -17.51 -8.06
N MET A 148 10.05 -18.63 -8.79
CA MET A 148 8.91 -19.19 -9.52
C MET A 148 7.70 -19.34 -8.58
N PRO A 149 6.46 -19.09 -9.06
CA PRO A 149 6.06 -18.93 -10.47
C PRO A 149 6.22 -17.52 -11.04
N LEU A 150 6.76 -16.57 -10.28
CA LEU A 150 7.08 -15.25 -10.79
C LEU A 150 8.30 -15.32 -11.71
N VAL A 151 8.29 -14.49 -12.75
CA VAL A 151 9.32 -14.45 -13.79
C VAL A 151 10.06 -13.11 -13.74
N GLU A 152 11.08 -12.98 -14.57
CA GLU A 152 11.72 -11.69 -14.82
C GLU A 152 10.73 -10.71 -15.47
N ILE A 153 10.92 -9.42 -15.21
CA ILE A 153 10.11 -8.38 -15.82
C ILE A 153 10.26 -8.41 -17.34
N SER A 154 9.18 -8.17 -18.07
CA SER A 154 9.26 -8.06 -19.53
C SER A 154 10.13 -6.88 -19.97
N GLU A 155 10.66 -6.92 -21.20
CA GLU A 155 11.41 -5.79 -21.76
C GLU A 155 10.60 -4.49 -21.77
N ALA A 156 9.28 -4.59 -22.04
CA ALA A 156 8.37 -3.45 -22.03
C ALA A 156 8.21 -2.87 -20.62
N GLY A 157 8.03 -3.72 -19.60
CA GLY A 157 7.97 -3.30 -18.20
C GLY A 157 9.29 -2.69 -17.73
N LEU A 158 10.43 -3.28 -18.13
CA LEU A 158 11.76 -2.77 -17.81
C LEU A 158 12.00 -1.38 -18.40
N ALA A 159 11.56 -1.14 -19.65
CA ALA A 159 11.64 0.17 -20.27
C ALA A 159 10.79 1.22 -19.54
N GLN A 160 9.59 0.86 -19.10
CA GLN A 160 8.74 1.75 -18.28
C GLN A 160 9.40 2.10 -16.94
N LEU A 161 9.98 1.10 -16.25
CA LEU A 161 10.72 1.32 -15.00
C LEU A 161 11.88 2.28 -15.20
N LYS A 162 12.77 2.01 -16.16
CA LYS A 162 13.94 2.87 -16.42
C LYS A 162 13.53 4.32 -16.66
N LYS A 163 12.52 4.54 -17.50
CA LYS A 163 11.98 5.87 -17.78
C LYS A 163 11.48 6.55 -16.49
N ALA A 164 10.61 5.88 -15.74
CA ALA A 164 10.02 6.46 -14.53
C ALA A 164 11.07 6.74 -13.43
N LEU A 165 12.06 5.86 -13.25
CA LEU A 165 13.13 6.04 -12.28
C LEU A 165 14.03 7.23 -12.64
N THR A 166 14.41 7.39 -13.91
CA THR A 166 15.21 8.55 -14.35
C THR A 166 14.42 9.85 -14.26
N GLU A 167 13.14 9.87 -14.67
CA GLU A 167 12.29 11.06 -14.53
C GLU A 167 12.11 11.48 -13.06
N TYR A 168 12.12 10.53 -12.12
CA TYR A 168 12.04 10.79 -10.68
C TYR A 168 13.40 11.19 -10.06
N GLY A 169 14.52 10.92 -10.74
CA GLY A 169 15.88 11.17 -10.25
C GLY A 169 16.45 10.05 -9.38
N LEU A 170 16.04 8.80 -9.60
CA LEU A 170 16.54 7.61 -8.91
C LEU A 170 17.60 6.83 -9.70
N MET A 171 17.82 7.20 -10.96
CA MET A 171 18.79 6.60 -11.88
C MET A 171 19.30 7.65 -12.85
#